data_AF-A0A940ZFB3-F1
#
_entry.id   AF-A0A940ZFB3-F1
#
_cell.length_a   1.000
_cell.length_b   1.000
_cell.length_c   1.000
_cell.angle_alpha   90.00
_cell.angle_beta   90.00
_cell.angle_gamma   90.00
#
_symmetry.space_group_name_H-M   'P 1'
#
loop_
_entity.id
_entity.type
_entity.pdbx_description
1 polymer ?
#
loop_
_entity_poly.entity_id
_entity_poly.type
_entity_poly.pdbx_seq_one_letter_code
_entity_poly.pdbx_strand_id
1 'polypeptide(L)'
;MKKAKSVKTSPLKPGPAEKDYLRLFEKLRKSEKEKSVILDAMTELVLFLDRDMKVIWANKAMCDAFNLTPGELNGKHCYKALHNRDRVCRVCPAEKSFATGLP
;
A
#
# COMPACT_ATOMS: atom_id res chain seq x y z
N MET A 1 -54.29 7.19 10.71
CA MET A 1 -52.83 7.41 10.91
C MET A 1 -52.26 6.27 11.75
N LYS A 2 -51.57 5.29 11.14
CA LYS A 2 -50.96 4.16 11.89
C LYS A 2 -49.51 4.52 12.23
N LYS A 3 -49.18 4.58 13.52
CA LYS A 3 -47.83 4.86 14.03
C LYS A 3 -46.90 3.70 13.67
N ALA A 4 -45.82 3.96 12.94
CA ALA A 4 -44.75 3.01 12.71
C ALA A 4 -44.01 2.75 14.04
N LYS A 5 -44.01 1.49 14.49
CA LYS A 5 -43.21 1.08 15.66
C LYS A 5 -41.75 0.97 15.23
N SER A 6 -40.89 1.77 15.85
CA SER A 6 -39.45 1.69 15.68
C SER A 6 -38.93 0.35 16.21
N VAL A 7 -38.45 -0.51 15.32
CA VAL A 7 -37.80 -1.77 15.68
C VAL A 7 -36.40 -1.45 16.18
N LYS A 8 -36.18 -1.63 17.47
CA LYS A 8 -34.83 -1.59 18.06
C LYS A 8 -34.09 -2.85 17.62
N THR A 9 -33.29 -2.76 16.57
CA THR A 9 -32.35 -3.83 16.21
C THR A 9 -31.15 -3.74 17.15
N SER A 10 -31.11 -4.62 18.16
CA SER A 10 -29.88 -4.86 18.93
C SER A 10 -28.81 -5.43 18.00
N PRO A 11 -27.53 -5.04 18.11
CA PRO A 11 -26.49 -5.62 17.27
C PRO A 11 -26.45 -7.14 17.49
N LEU A 12 -26.68 -7.89 16.41
CA LEU A 12 -26.54 -9.34 16.41
C LEU A 12 -25.08 -9.68 16.75
N LYS A 13 -24.89 -10.60 17.70
CA LYS A 13 -23.54 -11.09 18.04
C LYS A 13 -23.00 -11.88 16.85
N PRO A 14 -21.73 -11.68 16.46
CA PRO A 14 -21.17 -12.35 15.31
C PRO A 14 -21.13 -13.87 15.51
N GLY A 15 -21.50 -14.60 14.46
CA GLY A 15 -21.43 -16.06 14.43
C GLY A 15 -19.99 -16.57 14.43
N PRO A 16 -19.75 -17.89 14.58
CA PRO A 16 -18.40 -18.47 14.61
C PRO A 16 -17.55 -18.11 13.39
N ALA A 17 -18.10 -18.25 12.17
CA ALA A 17 -17.40 -17.87 10.95
C ALA A 17 -17.06 -16.37 10.91
N GLU A 18 -17.99 -15.51 11.34
CA GLU A 18 -17.78 -14.06 11.40
C GLU A 18 -16.69 -13.67 12.41
N LYS A 19 -16.59 -14.37 13.54
CA LYS A 19 -15.48 -14.22 14.49
C LYS A 19 -14.14 -14.62 13.87
N ASP A 20 -14.10 -15.69 13.08
CA ASP A 20 -12.89 -16.11 12.38
C ASP A 20 -12.46 -15.08 11.33
N TYR A 21 -13.40 -14.55 10.54
CA TYR A 21 -13.14 -13.46 9.60
C TYR A 21 -12.58 -12.21 10.29
N LEU A 22 -13.19 -11.79 11.40
CA LEU A 22 -12.69 -10.65 12.18
C LEU A 22 -11.26 -10.88 12.68
N ARG A 23 -10.97 -12.09 13.18
CA ARG A 23 -9.64 -12.46 13.65
C ARG A 23 -8.60 -12.47 12.53
N LEU A 24 -8.96 -12.95 11.35
CA LEU A 24 -8.10 -12.91 10.16
C LEU A 24 -7.83 -11.47 9.71
N PHE A 25 -8.87 -10.63 9.71
CA PHE A 25 -8.76 -9.22 9.36
C PHE A 25 -7.86 -8.46 10.33
N GLU A 26 -8.01 -8.68 11.64
CA GLU A 26 -7.14 -8.08 12.66
C GLU A 26 -5.68 -8.49 12.50
N LYS A 27 -5.42 -9.78 12.23
CA LYS A 27 -4.06 -10.27 11.96
C LYS A 27 -3.45 -9.61 10.73
N LEU A 28 -4.21 -9.51 9.65
CA LEU A 28 -3.77 -8.83 8.42
C LEU A 28 -3.43 -7.38 8.72
N ARG A 29 -4.37 -6.64 9.33
CA ARG A 29 -4.19 -5.22 9.68
C ARG A 29 -2.99 -5.00 10.60
N LYS A 30 -2.78 -5.86 11.59
CA LYS A 30 -1.60 -5.79 12.47
C LYS A 30 -0.33 -5.97 11.67
N SER A 31 -0.28 -6.99 10.81
CA SER A 31 0.87 -7.28 9.96
C SER A 31 1.16 -6.17 8.94
N GLU A 32 0.14 -5.51 8.39
CA GLU A 32 0.33 -4.36 7.50
C GLU A 32 0.85 -3.14 8.25
N LYS A 33 0.26 -2.83 9.41
CA LYS A 33 0.70 -1.70 10.24
C LYS A 33 2.15 -1.86 10.70
N GLU A 34 2.54 -3.06 11.13
CA GLU A 34 3.90 -3.33 11.58
C GLU A 34 4.92 -3.11 10.46
N LYS A 35 4.63 -3.58 9.24
CA LYS A 35 5.47 -3.32 8.05
C LYS A 35 5.58 -1.82 7.74
N SER A 36 4.46 -1.09 7.73
CA SER A 36 4.46 0.35 7.46
C SER A 36 5.32 1.09 8.49
N VAL A 37 5.15 0.82 9.78
CA VAL A 37 5.91 1.47 10.85
C VAL A 37 7.42 1.24 10.68
N ILE A 38 7.84 0.02 10.35
CA ILE A 38 9.26 -0.29 10.14
C ILE A 38 9.83 0.49 8.94
N LEU A 39 9.15 0.43 7.79
CA LEU A 39 9.66 1.05 6.56
C LEU A 39 9.56 2.58 6.58
N ASP A 40 8.55 3.14 7.27
CA ASP A 40 8.38 4.59 7.42
C ASP A 40 9.33 5.20 8.46
N ALA A 41 9.92 4.37 9.35
CA ALA A 41 10.98 4.79 10.26
C ALA A 41 12.37 4.83 9.60
N MET A 42 12.53 4.25 8.42
CA MET A 42 13.80 4.27 7.68
C MET A 42 14.07 5.65 7.08
N THR A 43 15.36 6.02 7.01
CA THR A 43 15.80 7.26 6.35
C THR A 43 16.04 7.07 4.85
N GLU A 44 16.24 5.82 4.42
CA GLU A 44 16.45 5.45 3.02
C GLU A 44 15.16 5.61 2.20
N LEU A 45 15.33 5.99 0.94
CA LEU A 45 14.23 6.10 -0.01
C LEU A 45 13.85 4.70 -0.50
N VAL A 46 12.64 4.24 -0.17
CA VAL A 46 12.17 2.90 -0.54
C VAL A 46 10.99 3.01 -1.49
N LEU A 47 11.11 2.34 -2.64
CA LEU A 47 10.06 2.14 -3.63
C LEU A 47 9.84 0.65 -3.83
N PHE A 48 8.59 0.23 -3.78
CA PHE A 48 8.17 -1.09 -4.23
C PHE A 48 7.55 -0.97 -5.63
N LEU A 49 8.09 -1.72 -6.59
CA LEU A 49 7.72 -1.68 -7.99
C LEU A 49 7.18 -3.04 -8.45
N ASP A 50 6.23 -3.03 -9.38
CA ASP A 50 5.90 -4.22 -10.18
C ASP A 50 6.85 -4.39 -11.39
N ARG A 51 6.64 -5.47 -12.16
CA ARG A 51 7.45 -5.78 -13.35
C ARG A 51 7.24 -4.80 -14.52
N ASP A 52 6.15 -4.04 -14.50
CA ASP A 52 5.86 -2.98 -15.48
C ASP A 52 6.39 -1.62 -15.04
N MET A 53 7.24 -1.59 -14.00
CA MET A 53 7.83 -0.37 -13.42
C MET A 53 6.80 0.59 -12.82
N LYS A 54 5.60 0.10 -12.48
CA LYS A 54 4.61 0.89 -11.74
C LYS A 54 4.92 0.82 -10.26
N VAL A 55 4.77 1.96 -9.59
CA VAL A 55 4.95 2.04 -8.14
C VAL A 55 3.75 1.39 -7.46
N ILE A 56 4.01 0.38 -6.64
CA ILE A 56 3.01 -0.26 -5.77
C ILE A 56 2.91 0.54 -4.47
N TRP A 57 4.05 0.95 -3.92
CA TRP A 57 4.14 1.65 -2.64
C TRP A 57 5.47 2.41 -2.52
N ALA A 58 5.46 3.46 -1.71
CA ALA A 58 6.64 4.24 -1.35
C ALA A 58 6.61 4.56 0.14
N ASN A 59 7.76 4.53 0.81
CA ASN A 59 7.85 4.88 2.23
C ASN A 59 7.75 6.38 2.47
N LYS A 60 7.59 6.77 3.73
CA LYS A 60 7.59 8.18 4.15
C LYS A 60 8.80 8.96 3.65
N ALA A 61 10.01 8.42 3.78
CA ALA A 61 11.24 9.11 3.35
C ALA A 61 11.23 9.43 1.84
N MET A 62 10.79 8.49 1.01
CA MET A 62 10.60 8.71 -0.43
C MET A 62 9.59 9.82 -0.72
N CYS A 63 8.46 9.84 0.00
CA CYS A 63 7.43 10.86 -0.19
C CYS A 63 7.95 12.25 0.21
N ASP A 64 8.61 12.35 1.37
CA ASP A 64 9.19 13.60 1.86
C ASP A 64 10.25 14.16 0.91
N ALA A 65 11.18 13.31 0.44
CA ALA A 65 12.28 13.73 -0.43
C ALA A 65 11.82 14.30 -1.78
N PHE A 66 10.65 13.87 -2.26
CA PHE A 66 10.06 14.31 -3.52
C PHE A 66 8.85 15.25 -3.35
N ASN A 67 8.54 15.67 -2.12
CA ASN A 67 7.36 16.49 -1.79
C ASN A 67 6.03 15.89 -2.29
N LEU A 68 5.85 14.58 -2.10
CA LEU A 68 4.68 13.83 -2.55
C LEU A 68 3.77 13.49 -1.38
N THR A 69 2.47 13.38 -1.65
CA THR A 69 1.53 12.84 -0.67
C THR A 69 1.58 11.30 -0.64
N PRO A 70 1.34 10.65 0.51
CA PRO A 70 1.31 9.19 0.58
C PRO A 70 0.31 8.58 -0.42
N GLY A 71 0.78 7.61 -1.21
CA GLY A 71 -0.02 6.97 -2.26
C GLY A 71 -0.08 7.71 -3.59
N GLU A 72 0.46 8.93 -3.69
CA GLU A 72 0.43 9.72 -4.92
C GLU A 72 1.18 9.04 -6.08
N LEU A 73 2.21 8.24 -5.78
CA LEU A 73 2.94 7.47 -6.79
C LEU A 73 2.22 6.19 -7.21
N ASN A 74 1.27 5.68 -6.42
CA ASN A 74 0.73 4.34 -6.63
C ASN A 74 0.07 4.21 -8.01
N GLY A 75 0.46 3.16 -8.73
CA GLY A 75 0.03 2.89 -10.11
C GLY A 75 0.72 3.71 -11.20
N LYS A 76 1.50 4.75 -10.84
CA LYS A 76 2.27 5.54 -11.81
C LYS A 76 3.57 4.84 -12.20
N HIS A 77 4.00 5.00 -13.44
CA HIS A 77 5.31 4.55 -13.89
C HIS A 77 6.42 5.35 -13.18
N CYS A 78 7.33 4.66 -12.50
CA CYS A 78 8.44 5.23 -11.73
C CYS A 78 9.26 6.23 -12.56
N TYR A 79 9.67 5.85 -13.77
CA TYR A 79 10.49 6.68 -14.65
C TYR A 79 9.78 7.97 -15.12
N LYS A 80 8.45 7.96 -15.20
CA LYS A 80 7.67 9.14 -15.57
C LYS A 80 7.46 10.04 -14.36
N ALA A 81 7.03 9.48 -13.24
CA ALA A 81 6.69 10.26 -12.05
C ALA A 81 7.93 10.91 -11.40
N LEU A 82 9.06 10.21 -11.34
CA LEU A 82 10.24 10.66 -10.59
C LEU A 82 11.33 11.30 -11.45
N HIS A 83 11.35 10.98 -12.74
CA HIS A 83 12.40 11.43 -13.65
C HIS A 83 11.87 12.15 -14.89
N ASN A 84 10.54 12.32 -15.02
CA ASN A 84 9.88 12.91 -16.18
C ASN A 84 10.31 12.31 -17.53
N ARG A 85 10.50 10.98 -17.57
CA ARG A 85 10.88 10.24 -18.78
C ARG A 85 9.68 9.53 -19.36
N ASP A 86 9.70 9.25 -20.66
CA ASP A 86 8.66 8.44 -21.31
C ASP A 86 9.04 6.95 -21.43
N ARG A 87 10.23 6.59 -20.96
CA ARG A 87 10.75 5.22 -20.91
C ARG A 87 11.62 5.01 -19.68
N VAL A 88 11.89 3.74 -19.37
CA VAL A 88 12.77 3.30 -18.28
C VAL A 88 14.12 4.05 -18.30
N CYS A 89 14.69 4.25 -17.11
CA CYS A 89 15.97 4.94 -16.96
C CYS A 89 17.07 4.24 -17.76
N ARG A 90 17.97 5.01 -18.37
CA ARG A 90 19.09 4.44 -19.17
C ARG A 90 19.92 3.45 -18.35
N VAL A 91 20.07 3.74 -17.06
CA VAL A 91 20.65 2.85 -16.06
C VAL A 91 19.63 2.73 -14.95
N CYS A 92 18.80 1.68 -15.00
CA CYS A 92 17.79 1.41 -14.00
C CYS A 92 18.20 0.20 -13.15
N PRO A 93 18.44 0.38 -11.83
CA PRO A 93 18.75 -0.74 -10.96
C PRO A 93 17.64 -1.80 -10.94
N ALA A 94 16.38 -1.37 -10.85
CA ALA A 94 15.24 -2.29 -10.80
C ALA A 94 15.08 -3.12 -12.09
N GLU A 95 15.23 -2.50 -13.28
CA GLU A 95 15.19 -3.24 -14.54
C GLU A 95 16.32 -4.28 -14.62
N LYS A 96 17.54 -3.90 -14.20
CA LYS A 96 18.67 -4.82 -14.13
C LYS A 96 18.35 -5.98 -13.19
N SER A 97 17.87 -5.72 -11.98
CA SER A 97 17.53 -6.77 -11.02
C SER A 97 16.42 -7.68 -11.53
N PHE A 98 15.42 -7.16 -12.23
CA PHE A 98 14.38 -7.98 -12.86
C PHE A 98 14.90 -8.85 -13.99
N ALA A 99 15.86 -8.34 -14.79
CA ALA A 99 16.45 -9.09 -15.89
C ALA A 99 17.43 -10.17 -15.42
N THR A 100 18.19 -9.91 -14.35
CA THR A 100 19.28 -10.81 -13.90
C THR A 100 18.90 -11.68 -12.71
N GLY A 101 17.89 -11.29 -11.93
CA GLY A 101 17.58 -11.90 -10.64
C GLY A 101 18.59 -11.57 -9.53
N LEU A 102 19.51 -10.61 -9.77
CA LEU A 102 20.53 -10.20 -8.81
C LEU A 102 20.26 -8.78 -8.28
N PRO A 103 20.67 -8.46 -7.04
CA PRO A 103 20.66 -7.09 -6.52
C PRO A 103 21.47 -6.11 -7.39
#